data_AF-A0A6J1NJF6-F1
#
_entry.id   AF-A0A6J1NJF6-F1
#
_cell.length_a   1.000
_cell.length_b   1.000
_cell.length_c   1.000
_cell.angle_alpha   90.00
_cell.angle_beta   90.00
_cell.angle_gamma   90.00
#
_symmetry.space_group_name_H-M   'P 1'
#
loop_
_entity.id
_entity.type
_entity.pdbx_description
1 polymer ?
#
loop_
_entity_poly.entity_id
_entity_poly.type
_entity_poly.pdbx_seq_one_letter_code
_entity_poly.pdbx_strand_id
1 'polypeptide(L)'
;MVRYAIDCEMVGSGNRSILARVSVVNEIGNVVIDEYVKPTAQVTDYRTCVSGIKRQHLLNGSDFPKVQILVQQILNGAILVGHSLHFDLDALGLSHPERNRRDLATYGPLMRNNQPLALQTLAREYLGRIIQDGEHDSVQDAKACMEIYKKFAYQWDRSY
;
A
#
# COMPACT_ATOMS: atom_id res chain seq x y z
N MET A 1 -3.42 -16.91 -10.60
CA MET A 1 -4.20 -15.89 -9.84
C MET A 1 -3.83 -14.52 -10.36
N VAL A 2 -4.77 -13.57 -10.33
CA VAL A 2 -4.46 -12.16 -10.59
C VAL A 2 -3.63 -11.58 -9.45
N ARG A 3 -2.82 -10.56 -9.75
CA ARG A 3 -1.95 -9.90 -8.78
C ARG A 3 -2.22 -8.41 -8.75
N TYR A 4 -2.34 -7.87 -7.55
CA TYR A 4 -2.49 -6.45 -7.31
C TYR A 4 -1.49 -5.99 -6.28
N ALA A 5 -0.95 -4.79 -6.45
CA ALA A 5 -0.21 -4.11 -5.40
C ALA A 5 -1.07 -2.99 -4.81
N ILE A 6 -0.99 -2.82 -3.50
CA ILE A 6 -1.71 -1.79 -2.76
C ILE A 6 -0.73 -0.92 -1.98
N ASP A 7 -1.09 0.33 -1.81
CA ASP A 7 -0.50 1.22 -0.82
C ASP A 7 -1.56 2.23 -0.36
N CYS A 8 -1.52 2.59 0.92
CA CYS A 8 -2.42 3.54 1.54
C CYS A 8 -1.66 4.71 2.15
N GLU A 9 -2.24 5.90 2.02
CA GLU A 9 -1.88 7.04 2.86
C GLU A 9 -2.84 7.14 4.03
N MET A 10 -2.30 7.47 5.20
CA MET A 10 -3.07 7.58 6.44
C MET A 10 -2.88 8.93 7.12
N VAL A 11 -3.93 9.38 7.79
CA VAL A 11 -3.92 10.53 8.69
C VAL A 11 -4.08 10.07 10.14
N GLY A 12 -3.62 10.88 11.08
CA GLY A 12 -3.75 10.65 12.51
C GLY A 12 -5.14 11.03 13.04
N SER A 13 -5.70 10.15 13.87
CA SER A 13 -6.87 10.39 14.71
C SER A 13 -6.52 9.98 16.15
N GLY A 14 -6.00 10.92 16.92
CA GLY A 14 -5.38 10.63 18.23
C GLY A 14 -4.14 9.76 18.05
N ASN A 15 -4.13 8.59 18.69
CA ASN A 15 -3.04 7.61 18.59
C ASN A 15 -3.21 6.59 17.45
N ARG A 16 -4.27 6.72 16.64
CA ARG A 16 -4.57 5.79 15.54
C ARG A 16 -4.25 6.41 14.19
N SER A 17 -3.92 5.56 13.22
CA SER A 17 -3.86 5.91 11.80
C SER A 17 -5.17 5.49 11.15
N ILE A 18 -5.81 6.39 10.39
CA ILE A 18 -7.03 6.10 9.63
C ILE A 18 -6.79 6.38 8.14
N LEU A 19 -7.48 5.64 7.28
CA LEU A 19 -7.33 5.74 5.83
C LEU A 19 -7.65 7.15 5.31
N ALA A 20 -6.80 7.64 4.41
CA ALA A 20 -6.96 8.93 3.74
C ALA A 20 -6.85 8.84 2.22
N ARG A 21 -6.03 7.92 1.68
CA ARG A 21 -5.97 7.57 0.26
C ARG A 21 -5.66 6.09 0.13
N VAL A 22 -6.21 5.43 -0.88
CA VAL A 22 -5.83 4.06 -1.26
C VAL A 22 -5.56 4.01 -2.75
N SER A 23 -4.45 3.36 -3.11
CA SER A 23 -4.07 3.10 -4.49
C SER A 23 -3.89 1.61 -4.70
N VAL A 24 -4.51 1.06 -5.75
CA VAL A 24 -4.30 -0.33 -6.19
C VAL A 24 -3.87 -0.33 -7.64
N VAL A 25 -2.80 -1.05 -7.94
CA VAL A 25 -2.30 -1.24 -9.31
C VAL A 25 -2.28 -2.71 -9.68
N ASN A 26 -2.48 -3.00 -10.97
CA ASN A 26 -2.41 -4.37 -11.48
C ASN A 26 -0.95 -4.78 -11.81
N GLU A 27 -0.76 -6.02 -12.26
CA GLU A 27 0.55 -6.63 -12.54
C GLU A 27 1.40 -5.91 -13.62
N ILE A 28 0.77 -5.11 -14.48
CA ILE A 28 1.46 -4.29 -15.48
C ILE A 28 1.67 -2.84 -15.02
N GLY A 29 1.22 -2.50 -13.81
CA GLY A 29 1.38 -1.18 -13.20
C GLY A 29 0.28 -0.18 -13.56
N ASN A 30 -0.83 -0.61 -14.19
CA ASN A 30 -1.96 0.29 -14.42
C ASN A 30 -2.73 0.49 -13.11
N VAL A 31 -3.16 1.73 -12.88
CA VAL A 31 -4.01 2.11 -11.75
C VAL A 31 -5.39 1.50 -11.93
N VAL A 32 -5.84 0.76 -10.93
CA VAL A 32 -7.17 0.15 -10.84
C VAL A 32 -8.09 1.01 -9.97
N ILE A 33 -7.54 1.53 -8.87
CA ILE A 33 -8.19 2.49 -7.98
C ILE A 33 -7.12 3.47 -7.48
N ASP A 34 -7.50 4.74 -7.34
CA ASP A 34 -6.74 5.79 -6.67
C ASP A 34 -7.75 6.78 -6.09
N GLU A 35 -8.10 6.61 -4.83
CA GLU A 35 -9.22 7.30 -4.20
C GLU A 35 -8.77 7.95 -2.90
N TYR A 36 -9.03 9.26 -2.75
CA TYR A 36 -9.05 9.91 -1.45
C TYR A 36 -10.32 9.51 -0.70
N VAL A 37 -10.24 9.37 0.62
CA VAL A 37 -11.30 8.78 1.44
C VAL A 37 -11.72 9.73 2.55
N LYS A 38 -13.03 9.91 2.73
CA LYS A 38 -13.55 10.65 3.88
C LYS A 38 -13.17 9.93 5.18
N PRO A 39 -12.68 10.67 6.19
CA PRO A 39 -12.19 10.07 7.42
C PRO A 39 -13.34 9.47 8.23
N THR A 40 -13.08 8.33 8.85
CA THR A 40 -14.03 7.61 9.71
C THR A 40 -14.06 8.14 11.15
N ALA A 41 -13.12 9.02 11.51
CA ALA A 41 -13.00 9.67 12.81
C ALA A 41 -12.42 11.08 12.67
N GLN A 42 -12.36 11.83 13.77
CA GLN A 42 -11.79 13.17 13.76
C GLN A 42 -10.29 13.15 13.44
N VAL A 43 -9.89 13.84 12.37
CA VAL A 43 -8.48 14.01 12.02
C VAL A 43 -7.82 14.99 12.99
N THR A 44 -6.78 14.53 13.68
CA THR A 44 -5.96 15.34 14.59
C THR A 44 -4.63 15.75 13.95
N ASP A 45 -4.13 14.98 13.00
CA ASP A 45 -2.88 15.27 12.29
C ASP A 45 -2.95 14.72 10.85
N TYR A 46 -2.74 15.58 9.85
CA TYR A 46 -2.75 15.16 8.44
C TYR A 46 -1.46 14.48 8.01
N ARG A 47 -0.36 14.68 8.75
CA ARG A 47 0.97 14.18 8.39
C ARG A 47 1.39 14.59 6.98
N THR A 48 0.95 15.77 6.52
CA THR A 48 1.04 16.18 5.10
C THR A 48 2.47 16.13 4.56
N CYS A 49 3.48 16.44 5.38
CA CYS A 49 4.88 16.35 4.99
C CYS A 49 5.34 14.94 4.59
N VAL A 50 4.61 13.91 5.03
CA VAL A 50 4.85 12.51 4.66
C VAL A 50 3.76 12.02 3.72
N SER A 51 2.48 12.20 4.04
CA SER A 51 1.36 11.58 3.31
C SER A 51 0.87 12.36 2.08
N GLY A 52 1.28 13.63 1.92
CA GLY A 52 0.71 14.55 0.93
C GLY A 52 -0.77 14.88 1.12
N ILE A 53 -1.42 14.38 2.19
CA ILE A 53 -2.85 14.56 2.41
C ILE A 53 -3.12 15.97 2.93
N LYS A 54 -4.09 16.64 2.28
CA LYS A 54 -4.60 17.95 2.64
C LYS A 54 -6.08 17.84 3.01
N ARG A 55 -6.58 18.76 3.84
CA ARG A 55 -8.00 18.81 4.24
C ARG A 55 -8.97 18.73 3.07
N GLN A 56 -8.67 19.41 1.97
CA GLN A 56 -9.51 19.41 0.76
C GLN A 56 -9.63 18.04 0.09
N HIS A 57 -8.58 17.21 0.16
CA HIS A 57 -8.62 15.85 -0.38
C HIS A 57 -9.65 15.00 0.36
N LEU A 58 -9.70 15.14 1.69
CA LEU A 58 -10.63 14.39 2.54
C LEU A 58 -12.08 14.88 2.42
N LEU A 59 -12.30 16.19 2.29
CA LEU A 59 -13.65 16.76 2.13
C LEU A 59 -14.30 16.29 0.82
N ASN A 60 -13.50 16.20 -0.24
CA ASN A 60 -13.93 15.78 -1.57
C ASN A 60 -13.76 14.27 -1.80
N GLY A 61 -13.29 13.53 -0.79
CA GLY A 61 -13.01 12.11 -0.90
C GLY A 61 -14.28 11.26 -1.00
N SER A 62 -14.09 10.01 -1.40
CA SER A 62 -15.13 8.99 -1.45
C SER A 62 -15.51 8.50 -0.06
N ASP A 63 -16.75 8.04 0.10
CA ASP A 63 -17.21 7.51 1.40
C ASP A 63 -16.49 6.19 1.72
N PHE A 64 -15.89 6.09 2.92
CA PHE A 64 -15.10 4.93 3.33
C PHE A 64 -15.78 3.58 3.06
N PRO A 65 -17.07 3.34 3.41
CA PRO A 65 -17.69 2.03 3.16
C PRO A 65 -17.74 1.64 1.68
N LYS A 66 -17.90 2.62 0.77
CA LYS A 66 -17.91 2.36 -0.67
C LYS A 66 -16.52 1.94 -1.17
N VAL A 67 -15.49 2.66 -0.73
CA VAL A 67 -14.10 2.36 -1.07
C VAL A 67 -13.69 1.00 -0.51
N GLN A 68 -14.04 0.72 0.75
CA GLN A 68 -13.76 -0.56 1.40
C GLN A 68 -14.37 -1.74 0.62
N ILE A 69 -15.65 -1.65 0.23
CA ILE A 69 -16.32 -2.70 -0.57
C ILE A 69 -15.61 -2.88 -1.92
N LEU A 70 -15.28 -1.78 -2.60
CA LEU A 70 -14.61 -1.83 -3.90
C LEU A 70 -13.24 -2.50 -3.81
N VAL A 71 -12.41 -2.09 -2.84
CA VAL A 71 -11.09 -2.71 -2.60
C VAL A 71 -11.25 -4.19 -2.25
N GLN A 72 -12.19 -4.54 -1.36
CA GLN A 72 -12.44 -5.94 -1.01
C GLN A 72 -12.83 -6.79 -2.23
N GLN A 73 -13.63 -6.26 -3.15
CA GLN A 73 -14.01 -6.94 -4.38
C GLN A 73 -12.81 -7.14 -5.32
N ILE A 74 -11.97 -6.11 -5.49
CA ILE A 74 -10.76 -6.18 -6.32
C ILE A 74 -9.78 -7.24 -5.78
N LEU A 75 -9.59 -7.28 -4.46
CA LEU A 75 -8.60 -8.15 -3.83
C LEU A 75 -9.09 -9.59 -3.60
N ASN A 76 -10.37 -9.87 -3.82
CA ASN A 76 -10.93 -11.19 -3.57
C ASN A 76 -10.28 -12.27 -4.45
N GLY A 77 -9.64 -13.26 -3.83
CA GLY A 77 -8.94 -14.33 -4.54
C GLY A 77 -7.67 -13.90 -5.28
N ALA A 78 -7.21 -12.65 -5.09
CA ALA A 78 -5.97 -12.16 -5.68
C ALA A 78 -4.74 -12.53 -4.83
N ILE A 79 -3.55 -12.41 -5.42
CA ILE A 79 -2.30 -12.23 -4.67
C ILE A 79 -2.14 -10.74 -4.38
N LEU A 80 -1.97 -10.40 -3.11
CA LEU A 80 -1.78 -9.02 -2.64
C LEU A 80 -0.31 -8.74 -2.40
N VAL A 81 0.24 -7.79 -3.15
CA VAL A 81 1.63 -7.31 -3.04
C VAL A 81 1.63 -5.96 -2.30
N GLY A 82 2.63 -5.71 -1.47
CA GLY A 82 2.81 -4.41 -0.83
C GLY A 82 3.99 -4.40 0.13
N HIS A 83 4.10 -3.37 0.95
CA HIS A 83 5.20 -3.20 1.90
C HIS A 83 4.67 -2.84 3.28
N SER A 84 4.78 -3.77 4.24
CA SER A 84 4.13 -3.68 5.57
C SER A 84 2.60 -3.69 5.49
N LEU A 85 2.04 -4.62 4.71
CA LEU A 85 0.62 -4.73 4.33
C LEU A 85 -0.37 -4.72 5.50
N HIS A 86 0.06 -5.08 6.71
CA HIS A 86 -0.78 -5.03 7.89
C HIS A 86 -1.29 -3.61 8.18
N PHE A 87 -0.50 -2.56 7.94
CA PHE A 87 -0.94 -1.18 8.13
C PHE A 87 -2.05 -0.79 7.15
N ASP A 88 -1.91 -1.18 5.87
CA ASP A 88 -2.94 -0.94 4.84
C ASP A 88 -4.23 -1.68 5.15
N LEU A 89 -4.12 -2.98 5.47
CA LEU A 89 -5.26 -3.84 5.79
C LEU A 89 -5.99 -3.37 7.04
N ASP A 90 -5.26 -2.95 8.09
CA ASP A 90 -5.84 -2.39 9.31
C ASP A 90 -6.56 -1.06 9.02
N ALA A 91 -5.96 -0.16 8.24
CA ALA A 91 -6.57 1.11 7.86
C ALA A 91 -7.85 0.93 7.02
N LEU A 92 -7.87 -0.10 6.17
CA LEU A 92 -9.03 -0.51 5.38
C LEU A 92 -10.03 -1.35 6.18
N GLY A 93 -9.69 -1.85 7.37
CA GLY A 93 -10.52 -2.78 8.13
C GLY A 93 -10.77 -4.11 7.39
N LEU A 94 -9.79 -4.58 6.62
CA LEU A 94 -9.87 -5.78 5.80
C LEU A 94 -8.88 -6.85 6.30
N SER A 95 -9.12 -8.10 5.91
CA SER A 95 -8.14 -9.17 6.06
C SER A 95 -7.83 -9.80 4.71
N HIS A 96 -6.63 -10.37 4.58
CA HIS A 96 -6.22 -11.07 3.38
C HIS A 96 -5.46 -12.36 3.76
N PRO A 97 -5.73 -13.51 3.11
CA PRO A 97 -5.09 -14.78 3.47
C PRO A 97 -3.57 -14.69 3.42
N GLU A 98 -2.88 -15.17 4.46
CA GLU A 98 -1.43 -15.00 4.57
C GLU A 98 -0.67 -15.62 3.40
N ARG A 99 -1.11 -16.79 2.93
CA ARG A 99 -0.57 -17.49 1.74
C ARG A 99 -0.68 -16.68 0.45
N ASN A 100 -1.59 -15.71 0.40
CA ASN A 100 -1.82 -14.85 -0.76
C ASN A 100 -1.16 -13.47 -0.62
N ARG A 101 -0.51 -13.17 0.52
CA ARG A 101 0.25 -11.94 0.69
C ARG A 101 1.68 -12.10 0.15
N ARG A 102 2.18 -11.04 -0.45
CA ARG A 102 3.56 -10.86 -0.91
C ARG A 102 4.06 -9.54 -0.34
N ASP A 103 4.30 -9.56 0.97
CA ASP A 103 4.77 -8.40 1.71
C ASP A 103 6.29 -8.29 1.62
N LEU A 104 6.77 -7.23 0.96
CA LEU A 104 8.19 -6.98 0.77
C LEU A 104 8.94 -6.81 2.11
N ALA A 105 8.26 -6.31 3.15
CA ALA A 105 8.86 -6.08 4.46
C ALA A 105 9.18 -7.40 5.21
N THR A 106 8.47 -8.48 4.89
CA THR A 106 8.65 -9.78 5.58
C THR A 106 9.31 -10.84 4.69
N TYR A 107 9.66 -10.52 3.45
CA TYR A 107 10.27 -11.47 2.53
C TYR A 107 11.77 -11.54 2.75
N GLY A 108 12.26 -12.67 3.26
CA GLY A 108 13.66 -12.87 3.67
C GLY A 108 14.72 -12.33 2.69
N PRO A 109 14.63 -12.61 1.37
CA PRO A 109 15.58 -12.06 0.38
C PRO A 109 15.63 -10.54 0.25
N LEU A 110 14.62 -9.82 0.74
CA LEU A 110 14.55 -8.36 0.75
C LEU A 110 14.87 -7.74 2.12
N MET A 111 15.13 -8.56 3.13
CA MET A 111 15.46 -8.13 4.48
C MET A 111 16.98 -8.04 4.67
N ARG A 112 17.43 -7.19 5.60
CA ARG A 112 18.83 -7.10 6.02
C ARG A 112 18.94 -7.36 7.51
N ASN A 113 19.76 -8.32 7.91
CA ASN A 113 19.92 -8.73 9.31
C ASN A 113 18.58 -9.08 9.98
N ASN A 114 17.70 -9.78 9.27
CA ASN A 114 16.32 -10.10 9.70
C ASN A 114 15.48 -8.86 10.06
N GLN A 115 15.81 -7.68 9.52
CA GLN A 115 15.01 -6.47 9.64
C GLN A 115 14.48 -6.02 8.27
N PRO A 116 13.24 -5.50 8.20
CA PRO A 116 12.70 -4.92 6.98
C PRO A 116 13.54 -3.70 6.56
N LEU A 117 13.77 -3.56 5.26
CA LEU A 117 14.29 -2.34 4.66
C LEU A 117 13.13 -1.45 4.23
N ALA A 118 13.24 -0.14 4.38
CA ALA A 118 12.23 0.79 3.87
C ALA A 118 12.04 0.65 2.34
N LEU A 119 10.82 0.88 1.85
CA LEU A 119 10.50 0.79 0.43
C LEU A 119 11.41 1.70 -0.43
N GLN A 120 11.73 2.92 0.02
CA GLN A 120 12.70 3.80 -0.65
C GLN A 120 14.08 3.14 -0.88
N THR A 121 14.54 2.32 0.06
CA THR A 121 15.82 1.63 -0.03
C THR A 121 15.73 0.51 -1.05
N LEU A 122 14.65 -0.28 -1.00
CA LEU A 122 14.40 -1.35 -1.96
C LEU A 122 14.23 -0.80 -3.40
N ALA A 123 13.50 0.29 -3.57
CA ALA A 123 13.33 0.94 -4.87
C ALA A 123 14.67 1.45 -5.42
N ARG A 124 15.52 2.04 -4.57
CA ARG A 124 16.87 2.45 -4.98
C ARG A 124 17.74 1.27 -5.39
N GLU A 125 17.78 0.21 -4.59
CA GLU A 125 18.63 -0.97 -4.83
C GLU A 125 18.18 -1.79 -6.05
N TYR A 126 16.88 -2.02 -6.21
CA TYR A 126 16.36 -2.94 -7.21
C TYR A 126 15.84 -2.27 -8.49
N LEU A 127 15.35 -1.02 -8.39
CA LEU A 127 14.79 -0.28 -9.52
C LEU A 127 15.69 0.87 -9.99
N GLY A 128 16.71 1.26 -9.20
CA GLY A 128 17.56 2.41 -9.51
C GLY A 128 16.80 3.75 -9.45
N ARG A 129 15.70 3.82 -8.68
CA ARG A 129 14.82 5.00 -8.58
C ARG A 129 14.84 5.57 -7.17
N ILE A 130 14.68 6.89 -7.09
CA ILE A 130 14.40 7.59 -5.84
C ILE A 130 12.88 7.80 -5.80
N ILE A 131 12.26 7.35 -4.72
CA ILE A 131 10.84 7.51 -4.39
C ILE A 131 10.75 8.01 -2.94
N GLN A 132 9.58 8.51 -2.52
CA GLN A 132 9.38 9.05 -1.17
C GLN A 132 10.34 10.22 -0.85
N ASP A 133 10.78 10.97 -1.86
CA ASP A 133 11.58 12.19 -1.69
C ASP A 133 10.65 13.38 -1.44
N GLY A 134 10.25 13.54 -0.18
CA GLY A 134 9.22 14.49 0.25
C GLY A 134 7.91 13.78 0.57
N GLU A 135 6.82 14.25 -0.04
CA GLU A 135 5.50 13.62 0.13
C GLU A 135 5.47 12.27 -0.58
N HIS A 136 4.87 11.27 0.07
CA HIS A 136 4.62 9.96 -0.49
C HIS A 136 3.51 10.04 -1.54
N ASP A 137 3.59 9.14 -2.52
CA ASP A 137 2.54 8.92 -3.49
C ASP A 137 2.21 7.43 -3.55
N SER A 138 1.11 7.06 -2.92
CA SER A 138 0.64 5.66 -2.92
C SER A 138 0.56 4.97 -4.30
N VAL A 139 0.35 5.69 -5.41
CA VAL A 139 0.41 5.07 -6.74
C VAL A 139 1.85 4.69 -7.11
N GLN A 140 2.81 5.59 -6.89
CA GLN A 140 4.24 5.34 -7.08
C GLN A 140 4.71 4.17 -6.20
N ASP A 141 4.29 4.14 -4.95
CA ASP A 141 4.72 3.14 -3.98
C ASP A 141 4.13 1.76 -4.28
N ALA A 142 2.84 1.68 -4.62
CA ALA A 142 2.22 0.43 -5.09
C ALA A 142 2.88 -0.10 -6.37
N LYS A 143 3.22 0.78 -7.33
CA LYS A 143 3.97 0.40 -8.54
C LYS A 143 5.36 -0.12 -8.20
N ALA A 144 6.09 0.57 -7.34
CA ALA A 144 7.42 0.13 -6.90
C ALA A 144 7.34 -1.25 -6.24
N CYS A 145 6.34 -1.48 -5.38
CA CYS A 145 6.08 -2.78 -4.77
C CYS A 145 5.89 -3.89 -5.82
N MET A 146 5.02 -3.66 -6.82
CA MET A 146 4.77 -4.62 -7.89
C MET A 146 6.03 -4.90 -8.73
N GLU A 147 6.78 -3.85 -9.09
CA GLU A 147 8.02 -4.00 -9.88
C GLU A 147 9.10 -4.77 -9.13
N ILE A 148 9.29 -4.51 -7.83
CA ILE A 148 10.23 -5.25 -6.98
C ILE A 148 9.77 -6.70 -6.86
N TYR A 149 8.49 -6.94 -6.52
CA TYR A 149 7.94 -8.29 -6.44
C TYR A 149 8.20 -9.11 -7.72
N LYS A 150 7.99 -8.52 -8.91
CA LYS A 150 8.20 -9.21 -10.19
C LYS A 150 9.63 -9.71 -10.40
N LYS A 151 10.64 -9.10 -9.78
CA LYS A 151 12.03 -9.59 -9.81
C LYS A 151 12.21 -10.90 -9.04
N PHE A 152 11.33 -11.17 -8.08
CA PHE A 152 11.39 -12.34 -7.19
C PHE A 152 10.23 -13.31 -7.38
N ALA A 153 9.21 -12.95 -8.16
CA ALA A 153 7.94 -13.67 -8.27
C ALA A 153 8.12 -15.16 -8.57
N TYR A 154 9.08 -15.55 -9.42
CA TYR A 154 9.35 -16.95 -9.73
C TYR A 154 9.76 -17.76 -8.49
N GLN A 155 10.62 -17.22 -7.63
CA GLN A 155 11.07 -17.90 -6.42
C GLN A 155 10.01 -17.81 -5.32
N TRP A 156 9.39 -16.64 -5.17
CA TRP A 156 8.42 -16.37 -4.12
C TRP A 156 7.10 -17.14 -4.30
N ASP A 157 6.58 -17.24 -5.52
CA ASP A 157 5.31 -17.95 -5.73
C ASP A 157 5.47 -19.47 -5.63
N ARG A 158 6.70 -20.00 -5.70
CA ARG A 158 7.00 -21.43 -5.53
C ARG A 158 7.22 -21.83 -4.07
N SER A 159 7.35 -20.88 -3.15
CA SER A 159 7.52 -21.18 -1.71
C SER A 159 6.21 -21.42 -0.97
N TYR A 160 5.08 -21.47 -1.67
CA TYR A 160 3.73 -21.68 -1.14
C TYR A 160 3.06 -22.88 -1.80
#